data_AF-A0A081MYH7-F1
#
_entry.id   AF-A0A081MYH7-F1
#
_cell.length_a   1.000
_cell.length_b   1.000
_cell.length_c   1.000
_cell.angle_alpha   90.00
_cell.angle_beta   90.00
_cell.angle_gamma   90.00
#
_symmetry.space_group_name_H-M   'P 1'
#
loop_
_entity.id
_entity.type
_entity.pdbx_description
1 polymer ?
#
loop_
_entity_poly.entity_id
_entity_poly.type
_entity_poly.pdbx_seq_one_letter_code
_entity_poly.pdbx_strand_id
1 'polypeptide(L)'
;MLVQRIKQEHQAGSSTVIDCLAKGAEASGFNVAIIVPRNVDVNHWKIKKGFHDCNVMSAHHAFVHGTIRMRSYDFILLDECHRMGMEVDPVQILEELYEKSGERVTIIGTYCIDKNKGM
;
A
#
# COMPACT_ATOMS: atom_id res chain seq x y z
N MET A 1 -12.10 10.47 -5.45
CA MET A 1 -11.15 9.37 -5.25
C MET A 1 -10.37 9.16 -6.53
N LEU A 2 -9.05 9.03 -6.46
CA LEU A 2 -8.19 8.72 -7.60
C LEU A 2 -7.52 7.37 -7.34
N VAL A 3 -7.77 6.38 -8.20
CA VAL A 3 -7.10 5.08 -8.13
C VAL A 3 -6.10 4.98 -9.27
N GLN A 4 -4.83 4.79 -8.95
CA GLN A 4 -3.75 4.64 -9.92
C GLN A 4 -3.06 3.29 -9.75
N ARG A 5 -2.80 2.60 -10.86
CA ARG A 5 -2.05 1.34 -10.88
C ARG A 5 -0.72 1.59 -11.57
N ILE A 6 0.38 1.40 -10.85
CA ILE A 6 1.73 1.59 -11.39
C ILE A 6 2.38 0.23 -11.60
N LYS A 7 2.76 -0.05 -12.85
CA LYS A 7 3.59 -1.20 -13.20
C LYS A 7 5.03 -0.90 -12.81
N GLN A 8 5.65 -1.78 -12.01
CA GLN A 8 7.08 -1.71 -11.70
C GLN A 8 7.79 -2.99 -12.12
N GLU A 9 9.00 -2.87 -12.67
CA GLU A 9 9.86 -4.01 -12.90
C GLU A 9 10.60 -4.32 -11.60
N HIS A 10 10.46 -5.54 -11.08
CA HIS A 10 11.06 -5.92 -9.81
C HIS A 10 12.57 -6.12 -9.99
N GLN A 11 13.38 -5.22 -9.44
CA GLN A 11 14.80 -5.48 -9.17
C GLN A 11 14.99 -5.69 -7.67
N ALA A 12 15.57 -6.83 -7.31
CA ALA A 12 15.90 -7.15 -5.92
C ALA A 12 16.77 -6.03 -5.31
N GLY A 13 16.33 -5.47 -4.18
CA GLY A 13 17.06 -4.42 -3.47
C GLY A 13 16.78 -2.98 -3.92
N SER A 14 15.91 -2.75 -4.90
CA SER A 14 15.54 -1.38 -5.31
C SER A 14 14.58 -0.70 -4.31
N SER A 15 14.72 0.62 -4.18
CA SER A 15 13.69 1.48 -3.58
C SER A 15 12.44 1.34 -4.46
N THR A 16 11.32 0.92 -3.88
CA THR A 16 10.08 0.71 -4.65
C THR A 16 9.46 2.06 -4.96
N VAL A 17 8.64 2.14 -6.01
CA VAL A 17 7.88 3.37 -6.34
C VAL A 17 7.08 3.87 -5.12
N ILE A 18 6.63 2.93 -4.29
CA ILE A 18 5.95 3.20 -3.01
C ILE A 18 6.82 4.02 -2.07
N ASP A 19 8.12 3.75 -1.98
CA ASP A 19 9.01 4.47 -1.08
C ASP A 19 9.11 5.96 -1.45
N CYS A 20 9.25 6.25 -2.74
CA CYS A 20 9.32 7.61 -3.26
C CYS A 20 7.99 8.35 -3.07
N LEU A 21 6.87 7.69 -3.35
CA LEU A 21 5.53 8.26 -3.19
C LEU A 21 5.22 8.56 -1.72
N ALA A 22 5.54 7.62 -0.83
CA ALA A 22 5.35 7.80 0.61
C ALA A 22 6.15 9.00 1.12
N LYS A 23 7.47 9.03 0.84
CA LYS A 23 8.35 10.13 1.28
C LYS A 23 7.91 11.48 0.70
N GLY A 24 7.52 11.51 -0.57
CA GLY A 24 7.03 12.73 -1.22
C GLY A 24 5.71 13.24 -0.64
N ALA A 25 4.76 12.35 -0.38
CA ALA A 25 3.47 12.69 0.21
C ALA A 25 3.63 13.15 1.67
N GLU A 26 4.43 12.45 2.47
CA GLU A 26 4.71 12.84 3.87
C GLU A 26 5.47 14.16 3.97
N ALA A 27 6.48 14.39 3.12
CA ALA A 27 7.18 15.67 3.05
C ALA A 27 6.27 16.84 2.67
N SER A 28 5.14 16.56 2.01
CA SER A 28 4.10 17.53 1.67
C SER A 28 3.02 17.69 2.75
N GLY A 29 3.16 16.99 3.90
CA GLY A 29 2.24 17.07 5.03
C GLY A 29 1.00 16.18 4.92
N PHE A 30 0.94 15.27 3.94
CA PHE A 30 -0.19 14.36 3.78
C PHE A 30 -0.11 13.18 4.76
N ASN A 31 -1.28 12.70 5.21
CA ASN A 31 -1.38 11.49 6.02
C ASN A 31 -1.37 10.25 5.11
N VAL A 32 -0.30 9.47 5.22
CA VAL A 32 -0.05 8.31 4.34
C VAL A 32 -0.20 7.00 5.11
N ALA A 33 -0.98 6.07 4.57
CA ALA A 33 -0.98 4.67 4.96
C ALA A 33 -0.21 3.83 3.93
N ILE A 34 0.68 2.97 4.40
CA ILE A 34 1.36 1.97 3.56
C ILE A 34 0.87 0.59 3.97
N ILE A 35 0.39 -0.18 2.99
CA ILE A 35 -0.10 -1.54 3.18
C ILE A 35 0.82 -2.50 2.46
N VAL A 36 1.37 -3.44 3.22
CA VAL A 36 2.30 -4.48 2.73
C VAL A 36 1.64 -5.86 2.75
N PRO A 37 2.15 -6.86 2.01
CA PRO A 37 1.61 -8.21 2.04
C PRO A 37 1.59 -8.84 3.45
N ARG A 38 0.68 -9.80 3.66
CA ARG A 38 0.48 -10.46 4.97
C ARG A 38 1.73 -11.10 5.55
N ASN A 39 2.58 -11.66 4.69
CA ASN A 39 3.79 -12.37 5.09
C ASN A 39 5.03 -11.47 5.29
N VAL A 40 4.85 -10.15 5.19
CA VAL A 40 5.92 -9.18 5.44
C VAL A 40 5.94 -8.83 6.93
N ASP A 41 7.11 -8.97 7.55
CA ASP A 41 7.39 -8.38 8.86
C ASP A 41 7.43 -6.85 8.71
N VAL A 42 6.39 -6.19 9.23
CA VAL A 42 6.20 -4.74 9.13
C VAL A 42 7.36 -3.98 9.77
N ASN A 43 7.90 -4.44 10.90
CA ASN A 43 9.00 -3.76 11.59
C ASN A 43 10.30 -3.88 10.79
N HIS A 44 10.60 -5.09 10.30
CA HIS A 44 11.75 -5.30 9.42
C HIS A 44 11.62 -4.47 8.14
N TRP A 45 10.44 -4.42 7.53
CA TRP A 45 10.18 -3.65 6.31
C TRP A 45 10.37 -2.15 6.56
N LYS A 46 9.83 -1.62 7.66
CA LYS A 46 10.01 -0.23 8.10
C LYS A 46 11.49 0.13 8.23
N ILE A 47 12.27 -0.68 8.96
CA ILE A 47 13.71 -0.47 9.16
C ILE A 47 14.44 -0.49 7.82
N LYS A 48 14.17 -1.52 6.99
CA LYS A 48 14.83 -1.68 5.69
C LYS A 48 14.57 -0.50 4.74
N LYS A 49 13.37 0.10 4.79
CA LYS A 49 12.96 1.20 3.91
C LYS A 49 13.21 2.60 4.50
N GLY A 50 13.60 2.66 5.77
CA GLY A 50 13.87 3.91 6.50
C GLY A 50 12.58 4.66 6.86
N PHE A 51 11.51 3.93 7.17
CA PHE A 51 10.23 4.49 7.62
C PHE A 51 10.07 4.28 9.12
N HIS A 52 10.18 5.36 9.91
CA HIS A 52 10.07 5.30 11.36
C HIS A 52 8.66 5.70 11.84
N ASP A 53 8.14 6.80 11.31
CA ASP A 53 6.87 7.39 11.77
C ASP A 53 5.64 7.02 10.92
N CYS A 54 5.85 6.35 9.78
CA CYS A 54 4.79 6.07 8.82
C CYS A 54 3.80 5.02 9.34
N ASN A 55 2.53 5.17 8.95
CA ASN A 55 1.48 4.21 9.22
C ASN A 55 1.59 3.01 8.27
N VAL A 56 2.59 2.14 8.52
CA VAL A 56 2.76 0.87 7.79
C VAL A 56 2.01 -0.24 8.51
N MET A 57 1.25 -1.05 7.77
CA MET A 57 0.51 -2.20 8.30
C MET A 57 0.42 -3.32 7.26
N SER A 58 0.20 -4.56 7.72
CA SER A 58 -0.04 -5.67 6.81
C SER A 58 -1.45 -5.60 6.22
N ALA A 59 -1.65 -6.13 5.02
CA ALA A 59 -2.96 -6.22 4.37
C ALA A 59 -4.02 -6.91 5.26
N HIS A 60 -3.61 -7.95 5.99
CA HIS A 60 -4.49 -8.63 6.95
C HIS A 60 -4.95 -7.67 8.06
N HIS A 61 -4.04 -6.90 8.64
CA HIS A 61 -4.38 -5.94 9.69
C HIS A 61 -5.18 -4.74 9.16
N ALA A 62 -4.85 -4.24 7.99
CA ALA A 62 -5.58 -3.16 7.35
C ALA A 62 -7.05 -3.55 7.09
N PHE A 63 -7.24 -4.71 6.47
CA PHE A 63 -8.50 -5.05 5.83
C PHE A 63 -9.38 -6.00 6.64
N VAL A 64 -8.79 -7.02 7.29
CA VAL A 64 -9.55 -8.00 8.08
C VAL A 64 -9.89 -7.44 9.46
N HIS A 65 -8.93 -6.76 10.10
CA HIS A 65 -9.18 -6.10 11.39
C HIS A 65 -9.82 -4.71 11.26
N GLY A 66 -9.97 -4.19 10.03
CA GLY A 66 -10.62 -2.91 9.78
C GLY A 66 -9.83 -1.70 10.27
N THR A 67 -8.53 -1.83 10.56
CA THR A 67 -7.70 -0.72 11.07
C THR A 67 -7.65 0.47 10.12
N ILE A 68 -7.73 0.21 8.81
CA ILE A 68 -7.79 1.29 7.82
C ILE A 68 -9.11 2.08 7.85
N ARG A 69 -10.16 1.52 8.47
CA ARG A 69 -11.47 2.18 8.62
C ARG A 69 -11.53 3.13 9.82
N MET A 70 -10.54 3.08 10.71
CA MET A 70 -10.54 3.85 11.96
C MET A 70 -9.83 5.21 11.85
N ARG A 71 -9.20 5.52 10.72
CA ARG A 71 -8.41 6.74 10.51
C ARG A 71 -8.62 7.28 9.10
N SER A 72 -8.66 8.61 8.96
CA SER A 72 -8.62 9.28 7.65
C SER A 72 -7.20 9.32 7.10
N TYR A 73 -7.03 9.01 5.81
CA TYR A 73 -5.75 9.08 5.11
C TYR A 73 -5.94 9.85 3.80
N ASP A 74 -4.94 10.64 3.42
CA ASP A 74 -4.90 11.31 2.12
C ASP A 74 -4.40 10.35 1.03
N PHE A 75 -3.45 9.49 1.39
CA PHE A 75 -2.86 8.48 0.51
C PHE A 75 -2.91 7.09 1.13
N ILE A 76 -3.31 6.10 0.33
CA ILE A 76 -3.20 4.68 0.64
C ILE A 76 -2.30 4.04 -0.41
N LEU A 77 -1.13 3.58 0.02
CA LEU A 77 -0.10 3.01 -0.84
C LEU A 77 -0.05 1.49 -0.62
N LEU A 78 -0.33 0.71 -1.66
CA LEU A 78 -0.35 -0.75 -1.61
C LEU A 78 0.93 -1.29 -2.26
N ASP A 79 1.81 -1.89 -1.46
CA ASP A 79 3.05 -2.51 -1.94
C ASP A 79 2.83 -3.96 -2.32
N GLU A 80 3.36 -4.38 -3.48
CA GLU A 80 3.28 -5.76 -3.96
C GLU A 80 1.86 -6.36 -3.94
N CYS A 81 0.84 -5.66 -4.47
CA CYS A 81 -0.58 -6.09 -4.41
C CYS A 81 -0.81 -7.55 -4.84
N HIS A 82 -0.09 -8.03 -5.85
CA HIS A 82 -0.13 -9.42 -6.32
C HIS A 82 0.20 -10.49 -5.25
N ARG A 83 0.88 -10.11 -4.16
CA ARG A 83 1.24 -10.99 -3.02
C ARG A 83 0.28 -10.89 -1.84
N MET A 84 -0.69 -9.97 -1.88
CA MET A 84 -1.63 -9.78 -0.75
C MET A 84 -2.64 -10.93 -0.61
N GLY A 85 -2.77 -11.79 -1.63
CA GLY A 85 -3.71 -12.91 -1.65
C GLY A 85 -5.14 -12.48 -1.96
N MET A 86 -5.95 -13.42 -2.47
CA MET A 86 -7.36 -13.18 -2.88
C MET A 86 -8.35 -13.10 -1.72
N GLU A 87 -7.91 -13.24 -0.47
CA GLU A 87 -8.82 -13.28 0.68
C GLU A 87 -9.54 -11.94 0.93
N VAL A 88 -9.05 -10.85 0.32
CA VAL A 88 -9.76 -9.58 0.28
C VAL A 88 -9.62 -8.96 -1.10
N ASP A 89 -10.75 -8.69 -1.77
CA ASP A 89 -10.73 -7.93 -3.02
C ASP A 89 -10.34 -6.49 -2.68
N PRO A 90 -9.13 -6.03 -3.05
CA PRO A 90 -8.71 -4.67 -2.78
C PRO A 90 -9.68 -3.67 -3.40
N VAL A 91 -10.33 -3.96 -4.52
CA VAL A 91 -11.31 -3.04 -5.12
C VAL A 91 -12.51 -2.84 -4.19
N GLN A 92 -13.07 -3.91 -3.64
CA GLN A 92 -14.22 -3.84 -2.72
C GLN A 92 -13.88 -3.05 -1.44
N ILE A 93 -12.69 -3.24 -0.87
CA ILE A 93 -12.26 -2.46 0.30
C ILE A 93 -12.12 -0.97 -0.04
N LEU A 94 -11.60 -0.67 -1.23
CA LEU A 94 -11.40 0.71 -1.67
C LEU A 94 -12.75 1.40 -1.96
N GLU A 95 -13.72 0.67 -2.48
CA GLU A 95 -15.12 1.13 -2.61
C GLU A 95 -15.74 1.39 -1.23
N GLU A 96 -15.58 0.49 -0.26
CA GLU A 96 -16.09 0.69 1.10
C GLU A 96 -15.41 1.87 1.83
N LEU A 97 -14.13 2.13 1.57
CA LEU A 97 -13.40 3.28 2.08
C LEU A 97 -13.86 4.60 1.42
N TYR A 98 -14.30 4.55 0.16
CA TYR A 98 -14.87 5.69 -0.55
C TYR A 98 -16.18 6.14 0.09
N GLU A 99 -17.08 5.19 0.33
CA GLU A 99 -18.44 5.47 0.82
C GLU A 99 -18.44 6.05 2.24
N LYS A 100 -17.48 5.63 3.08
CA LYS A 100 -17.43 6.06 4.49
C LYS A 100 -16.72 7.38 4.73
N SER A 101 -15.70 7.70 3.96
CA SER A 101 -14.87 8.88 4.24
C SER A 101 -15.43 10.14 3.58
N GLY A 102 -16.14 10.05 2.45
CA GLY A 102 -16.53 11.22 1.64
C GLY A 102 -15.32 12.07 1.19
N GLU A 103 -14.10 11.62 1.50
CA GLU A 103 -12.85 12.35 1.36
C GLU A 103 -12.12 11.92 0.09
N ARG A 104 -11.28 12.83 -0.41
CA ARG A 104 -10.50 12.62 -1.63
C ARG A 104 -9.26 11.77 -1.33
N VAL A 105 -9.43 10.49 -1.03
CA VAL A 105 -8.28 9.59 -0.88
C VAL A 105 -7.69 9.20 -2.25
N THR A 106 -6.36 9.17 -2.34
CA THR A 106 -5.62 8.67 -3.50
C THR A 106 -5.04 7.31 -3.18
N ILE A 107 -5.32 6.32 -4.03
CA ILE A 107 -4.86 4.95 -3.82
C ILE A 107 -3.90 4.57 -4.93
N ILE A 108 -2.72 4.11 -4.56
CA ILE A 108 -1.68 3.72 -5.50
C ILE A 108 -1.23 2.30 -5.18
N GLY A 109 -1.47 1.38 -6.11
CA GLY A 109 -1.03 -0.01 -5.99
C GLY A 109 0.10 -0.33 -6.94
N THR A 110 1.11 -1.03 -6.44
CA THR A 110 2.16 -1.61 -7.27
C THR A 110 1.98 -3.11 -7.41
N TYR A 111 2.30 -3.64 -8.59
CA TYR A 111 2.34 -5.07 -8.84
C TYR A 111 3.60 -5.41 -9.63
N CYS A 112 4.14 -6.60 -9.38
CA CYS A 112 5.30 -7.10 -10.10
C CYS A 112 4.81 -8.09 -11.17
N ILE A 113 5.35 -7.95 -12.38
CA ILE A 113 5.17 -8.95 -13.42
C ILE A 113 6.41 -9.83 -13.38
N ASP A 114 6.22 -11.10 -13.01
CA ASP A 114 7.28 -12.09 -13.11
C ASP A 114 7.50 -12.42 -14.60
N LYS A 115 8.62 -11.96 -15.17
CA LYS A 115 8.99 -12.24 -16.57
C LYS A 115 9.35 -13.72 -16.79
N ASN A 116 9.49 -14.52 -15.72
CA ASN A 116 9.90 -15.92 -15.81
C ASN A 116 8.73 -16.93 -15.86
N LYS A 117 7.47 -16.49 -15.78
CA LYS A 117 6.30 -17.41 -15.83
C LYS A 117 5.93 -17.92 -17.23
N GLY A 118 6.84 -17.80 -18.22
CA GLY A 118 6.62 -18.23 -19.60
C GLY A 118 7.80 -18.96 -20.24
N MET A 119 8.76 -19.46 -19.44
CA MET A 119 9.86 -20.31 -19.89
C MET A 119 9.74 -21.72 -19.30
#